data_AF-A0A6H1JP35-F1
#
_entry.id   AF-A0A6H1JP35-F1
#
_cell.length_a   1.000
_cell.length_b   1.000
_cell.length_c   1.000
_cell.angle_alpha   90.00
_cell.angle_beta   90.00
_cell.angle_gamma   90.00
#
_symmetry.space_group_name_H-M   'P 1'
#
loop_
_entity.id
_entity.type
_entity.pdbx_description
1 polymer ?
#
loop_
_entity_poly.entity_id
_entity_poly.type
_entity_poly.pdbx_seq_one_letter_code
_entity_poly.pdbx_strand_id
1 'polypeptide(L)'
;MVTGRTTYRGIAVLAALAAVPILPGAVGVASAENVPRYRMAEGATKIAGSPKSTDAPSLRPGLHTDAIKRGEQKWYAVNLDARTNAYFSAVAAPTPGTKVEDYGDKLTLSVQDSSGTTCGSEARPSFNGGGMAYPIADYVTRRIGADRTECQKAGPYYLVITREGSATSGPDTWPLEINYLNEPRLEGSTPAKPGHGTWSTATPAPRTDATKRGARGGTGFNDAGSVTSGVWKDRVRPGETRFYRVPVDWGQRLNLSAELPNATSSRTSAFLARVLGLAVYNPARGAVGDPSFVSYTGKPAAAKEFTAPVDYGNRLDSTGSVNAMRFAGWYYLAVSLHPDAAQYFPKGAELTLRVDVRGTAKAGPGYAGPAGAFSVTPEDRETARKGQTAQEAAKSGTLMTVAYAGIGTGVVLLLGLGAWTLVARRSAAGAAASQAGPATASGPGGRRPSLPGQSTDSTQQASQKPPFGPPQGW
;
A
#
# COMPACT_ATOMS: atom_id res chain seq x y z
N MET A 1 98.14 17.53 4.25
CA MET A 1 97.53 18.87 4.09
C MET A 1 96.03 18.70 4.29
N VAL A 2 95.34 19.36 5.23
CA VAL A 2 95.27 20.80 5.60
C VAL A 2 94.18 21.52 4.80
N THR A 3 93.13 21.95 5.52
CA THR A 3 92.01 22.84 5.13
C THR A 3 91.08 22.39 3.99
N GLY A 4 89.80 22.81 3.96
CA GLY A 4 89.11 23.73 4.88
C GLY A 4 87.58 23.72 4.75
N ARG A 5 86.90 24.41 5.68
CA ARG A 5 85.44 24.62 5.66
C ARG A 5 85.05 25.75 4.71
N THR A 6 83.95 25.58 3.98
CA THR A 6 83.12 26.72 3.55
C THR A 6 81.64 26.34 3.68
N THR A 7 80.90 27.05 4.54
CA THR A 7 79.45 26.92 4.68
C THR A 7 78.71 27.95 3.84
N TYR A 8 77.75 27.52 3.03
CA TYR A 8 76.71 28.40 2.49
C TYR A 8 75.32 27.83 2.76
N ARG A 9 74.43 28.67 3.31
CA ARG A 9 73.03 28.33 3.56
C ARG A 9 72.21 28.68 2.32
N GLY A 10 71.83 27.67 1.54
CA GLY A 10 70.83 27.81 0.47
C GLY A 10 69.43 27.49 0.98
N ILE A 11 68.47 28.41 0.84
CA ILE A 11 67.06 28.15 1.16
C ILE A 11 66.43 27.43 -0.03
N ALA A 12 66.26 26.11 0.09
CA ALA A 12 65.60 25.30 -0.93
C ALA A 12 64.06 25.38 -0.77
N VAL A 13 63.40 26.14 -1.64
CA VAL A 13 61.94 26.18 -1.72
C VAL A 13 61.44 24.89 -2.38
N LEU A 14 60.86 23.99 -1.58
CA LEU A 14 60.26 22.75 -2.06
C LEU A 14 58.92 23.04 -2.77
N ALA A 15 58.99 23.27 -4.08
CA ALA A 15 57.82 23.32 -4.95
C ALA A 15 57.23 21.91 -5.13
N ALA A 16 56.29 21.53 -4.25
CA ALA A 16 55.61 20.24 -4.29
C ALA A 16 54.67 20.14 -5.50
N LEU A 17 55.18 19.57 -6.60
CA LEU A 17 54.40 19.23 -7.80
C LEU A 17 53.39 18.11 -7.48
N ALA A 18 52.16 18.53 -7.13
CA ALA A 18 51.03 17.63 -6.90
C ALA A 18 50.54 17.01 -8.21
N ALA A 19 51.20 15.93 -8.64
CA ALA A 19 50.76 15.12 -9.78
C ALA A 19 49.45 14.40 -9.42
N VAL A 20 48.32 14.97 -9.85
CA VAL A 20 47.00 14.32 -9.71
C VAL A 20 46.87 13.21 -10.76
N PRO A 21 46.77 11.93 -10.36
CA PRO A 21 46.50 10.87 -11.32
C PRO A 21 45.05 10.99 -11.80
N ILE A 22 44.87 11.41 -13.06
CA ILE A 22 43.56 11.42 -13.72
C ILE A 22 43.18 9.96 -14.02
N LEU A 23 42.59 9.30 -13.02
CA LEU A 23 41.97 8.00 -13.21
C LEU A 23 40.87 8.12 -14.27
N PRO A 24 40.88 7.30 -15.34
CA PRO A 24 39.82 7.30 -16.33
C PRO A 24 38.50 6.96 -15.64
N GLY A 25 37.52 7.87 -15.74
CA GLY A 25 36.35 7.85 -14.88
C GLY A 25 35.59 6.53 -14.95
N ALA A 26 35.52 5.83 -13.83
CA ALA A 26 34.65 4.67 -13.66
C ALA A 26 33.21 5.12 -13.92
N VAL A 27 32.67 4.76 -15.09
CA VAL A 27 31.28 5.05 -15.44
C VAL A 27 30.42 4.21 -14.51
N GLY A 28 29.84 4.86 -13.50
CA GLY A 28 29.09 4.21 -12.43
C GLY A 28 27.88 3.47 -12.97
N VAL A 29 28.08 2.18 -13.28
CA VAL A 29 27.01 1.20 -13.43
C VAL A 29 26.22 1.22 -12.13
N ALA A 30 24.90 1.37 -12.20
CA ALA A 30 24.08 1.40 -11.00
C ALA A 30 24.06 -0.01 -10.38
N SER A 31 24.92 -0.27 -9.39
CA SER A 31 24.90 -1.50 -8.59
C SER A 31 23.48 -1.73 -8.08
N ALA A 32 22.99 -2.97 -8.23
CA ALA A 32 21.60 -3.34 -7.94
C ALA A 32 21.15 -2.98 -6.51
N GLU A 33 22.10 -2.88 -5.58
CA GLU A 33 21.94 -2.37 -4.21
C GLU A 33 21.20 -1.03 -4.11
N ASN A 34 21.33 -0.15 -5.12
CA ASN A 34 20.73 1.19 -5.17
C ASN A 34 19.37 1.25 -5.89
N VAL A 35 18.86 0.11 -6.37
CA VAL A 35 17.52 0.01 -6.95
C VAL A 35 16.50 -0.22 -5.84
N PRO A 36 15.41 0.58 -5.75
CA PRO A 36 14.40 0.39 -4.72
C PRO A 36 13.75 -1.01 -4.79
N ARG A 37 13.74 -1.69 -3.65
CA ARG A 37 13.09 -3.00 -3.47
C ARG A 37 11.61 -2.81 -3.14
N TYR A 38 10.82 -3.85 -3.35
CA TYR A 38 9.42 -3.89 -2.93
C TYR A 38 9.25 -3.57 -1.44
N ARG A 39 8.38 -2.60 -1.12
CA ARG A 39 8.05 -2.26 0.26
C ARG A 39 6.90 -3.13 0.76
N MET A 40 7.23 -4.06 1.64
CA MET A 40 6.24 -4.79 2.46
C MET A 40 5.40 -3.81 3.29
N ALA A 41 4.14 -4.14 3.56
CA ALA A 41 3.21 -3.28 4.26
C ALA A 41 3.67 -2.96 5.69
N GLU A 42 3.63 -1.67 6.01
CA GLU A 42 3.84 -1.18 7.37
C GLU A 42 2.73 -1.73 8.28
N GLY A 43 3.11 -2.46 9.33
CA GLY A 43 2.17 -3.15 10.22
C GLY A 43 1.69 -4.53 9.75
N ALA A 44 2.19 -5.08 8.65
CA ALA A 44 1.89 -6.47 8.28
C ALA A 44 2.43 -7.47 9.32
N THR A 45 1.63 -8.49 9.65
CA THR A 45 1.97 -9.48 10.67
C THR A 45 3.08 -10.42 10.17
N LYS A 46 4.12 -10.69 10.96
CA LYS A 46 5.02 -11.79 10.63
C LYS A 46 4.33 -13.14 10.85
N ILE A 47 4.42 -14.00 9.84
CA ILE A 47 3.96 -15.39 9.88
C ILE A 47 5.05 -16.29 9.27
N ALA A 48 5.14 -17.54 9.70
CA ALA A 48 6.11 -18.51 9.21
C ALA A 48 5.39 -19.79 8.79
N GLY A 49 5.08 -19.92 7.50
CA GLY A 49 4.36 -21.07 6.95
C GLY A 49 5.14 -22.37 7.15
N SER A 50 4.42 -23.42 7.53
CA SER A 50 5.01 -24.74 7.83
C SER A 50 5.20 -25.58 6.56
N PRO A 51 6.21 -26.46 6.48
CA PRO A 51 6.28 -27.49 5.44
C PRO A 51 5.14 -28.53 5.51
N LYS A 52 4.32 -28.54 6.57
CA LYS A 52 3.21 -29.48 6.79
C LYS A 52 1.91 -28.76 7.18
N SER A 53 0.77 -29.32 6.78
CA SER A 53 -0.56 -28.83 7.16
C SER A 53 -0.84 -28.93 8.66
N THR A 54 -0.36 -29.98 9.34
CA THR A 54 -0.57 -30.21 10.78
C THR A 54 -0.03 -29.10 11.67
N ASP A 55 1.06 -28.47 11.25
CA ASP A 55 1.82 -27.49 12.03
C ASP A 55 1.66 -26.07 11.42
N ALA A 56 0.67 -25.89 10.54
CA ALA A 56 0.47 -24.66 9.78
C ALA A 56 -0.06 -23.51 10.67
N PRO A 57 0.57 -22.32 10.68
CA PRO A 57 0.13 -21.20 11.52
C PRO A 57 -1.24 -20.66 11.09
N SER A 58 -2.00 -20.13 12.04
CA SER A 58 -3.32 -19.54 11.77
C SER A 58 -3.19 -18.19 11.05
N LEU A 59 -3.50 -18.18 9.75
CA LEU A 59 -3.60 -16.98 8.92
C LEU A 59 -4.95 -16.29 9.17
N ARG A 60 -4.91 -14.99 9.44
CA ARG A 60 -6.08 -14.14 9.72
C ARG A 60 -6.29 -13.11 8.61
N PRO A 61 -7.50 -12.53 8.45
CA PRO A 61 -7.72 -11.47 7.46
C PRO A 61 -6.73 -10.30 7.63
N GLY A 62 -6.30 -9.70 6.52
CA GLY A 62 -5.27 -8.66 6.49
C GLY A 62 -3.95 -9.11 5.86
N LEU A 63 -2.92 -8.29 6.07
CA LEU A 63 -1.59 -8.41 5.44
C LEU A 63 -0.57 -9.07 6.38
N HIS A 64 0.26 -9.93 5.80
CA HIS A 64 1.28 -10.72 6.50
C HIS A 64 2.57 -10.83 5.67
N THR A 65 3.70 -11.06 6.33
CA THR A 65 5.01 -11.25 5.68
C THR A 65 5.66 -12.56 6.12
N ASP A 66 6.22 -13.28 5.15
CA ASP A 66 7.12 -14.43 5.31
C ASP A 66 8.26 -14.30 4.26
N ALA A 67 9.03 -15.36 4.04
CA ALA A 67 9.97 -15.50 2.93
C ALA A 67 10.01 -16.96 2.44
N ILE A 68 10.33 -17.20 1.17
CA ILE A 68 10.24 -18.53 0.54
C ILE A 68 11.49 -18.88 -0.29
N LYS A 69 12.05 -20.07 -0.03
CA LYS A 69 13.23 -20.65 -0.70
C LYS A 69 12.82 -21.41 -1.96
N ARG A 70 13.77 -21.59 -2.88
CA ARG A 70 13.58 -22.37 -4.11
C ARG A 70 13.25 -23.83 -3.76
N GLY A 71 12.11 -24.34 -4.23
CA GLY A 71 11.62 -25.69 -3.93
C GLY A 71 10.92 -25.82 -2.57
N GLU A 72 10.68 -24.71 -1.85
CA GLU A 72 9.95 -24.73 -0.58
C GLU A 72 8.44 -24.64 -0.82
N GLN A 73 7.67 -25.45 -0.09
CA GLN A 73 6.22 -25.40 -0.01
C GLN A 73 5.81 -25.03 1.42
N LYS A 74 4.91 -24.06 1.55
CA LYS A 74 4.44 -23.52 2.83
C LYS A 74 2.92 -23.59 2.96
N TRP A 75 2.48 -24.08 4.10
CA TRP A 75 1.09 -24.23 4.51
C TRP A 75 0.73 -23.19 5.57
N TYR A 76 -0.47 -22.61 5.45
CA TYR A 76 -1.04 -21.66 6.41
C TYR A 76 -2.51 -22.04 6.67
N ALA A 77 -2.89 -22.24 7.93
CA ALA A 77 -4.22 -22.70 8.30
C ALA A 77 -5.22 -21.53 8.37
N VAL A 78 -6.40 -21.71 7.78
CA VAL A 78 -7.48 -20.71 7.72
C VAL A 78 -8.79 -21.34 8.13
N ASN A 79 -9.52 -20.74 9.09
CA ASN A 79 -10.89 -21.13 9.37
C ASN A 79 -11.84 -20.27 8.55
N LEU A 80 -12.71 -20.89 7.75
CA LEU A 80 -13.68 -20.23 6.88
C LEU A 80 -15.12 -20.57 7.31
N ASP A 81 -16.03 -19.62 7.13
CA ASP A 81 -17.47 -19.80 7.33
C ASP A 81 -18.15 -20.40 6.07
N ALA A 82 -19.48 -20.52 6.06
CA ALA A 82 -20.27 -20.98 4.90
C ALA A 82 -21.05 -19.86 4.19
N ARG A 83 -20.56 -18.61 4.24
CA ARG A 83 -21.26 -17.40 3.77
C ARG A 83 -20.38 -16.37 3.06
N THR A 84 -19.08 -16.38 3.29
CA THR A 84 -18.12 -15.35 2.87
C THR A 84 -17.16 -15.91 1.82
N ASN A 85 -16.85 -15.11 0.80
CA ASN A 85 -15.83 -15.45 -0.19
C ASN A 85 -14.46 -15.00 0.33
N ALA A 86 -13.51 -15.94 0.42
CA ALA A 86 -12.15 -15.68 0.86
C ALA A 86 -11.20 -15.59 -0.34
N TYR A 87 -10.34 -14.59 -0.33
CA TYR A 87 -9.37 -14.29 -1.39
C TYR A 87 -7.97 -14.17 -0.78
N PHE A 88 -7.05 -14.99 -1.26
CA PHE A 88 -5.68 -15.08 -0.77
C PHE A 88 -4.70 -14.73 -1.88
N SER A 89 -4.00 -13.61 -1.76
CA SER A 89 -2.96 -13.22 -2.72
C SER A 89 -1.57 -13.40 -2.12
N ALA A 90 -0.61 -13.83 -2.93
CA ALA A 90 0.79 -13.84 -2.56
C ALA A 90 1.61 -12.96 -3.53
N VAL A 91 2.55 -12.19 -2.98
CA VAL A 91 3.53 -11.40 -3.74
C VAL A 91 4.92 -11.93 -3.41
N ALA A 92 5.60 -12.57 -4.37
CA ALA A 92 7.04 -12.83 -4.25
C ALA A 92 7.81 -11.64 -4.82
N ALA A 93 8.69 -11.08 -3.98
CA ALA A 93 9.46 -9.89 -4.31
C ALA A 93 10.96 -10.14 -4.18
N PRO A 94 11.61 -10.81 -5.17
CA PRO A 94 13.07 -10.91 -5.22
C PRO A 94 13.71 -9.52 -5.17
N THR A 95 14.97 -9.46 -4.70
CA THR A 95 15.74 -8.20 -4.78
C THR A 95 16.06 -7.91 -6.25
N PRO A 96 16.01 -6.65 -6.71
CA PRO A 96 16.45 -6.30 -8.06
C PRO A 96 17.86 -6.86 -8.33
N GLY A 97 18.07 -7.49 -9.48
CA GLY A 97 19.33 -8.15 -9.82
C GLY A 97 19.51 -9.58 -9.28
N THR A 98 18.60 -10.12 -8.46
CA THR A 98 18.54 -11.57 -8.19
C THR A 98 18.38 -12.34 -9.50
N LYS A 99 19.07 -13.48 -9.65
CA LYS A 99 18.89 -14.35 -10.84
C LYS A 99 17.52 -15.03 -10.78
N VAL A 100 16.73 -14.88 -11.84
CA VAL A 100 15.47 -15.61 -12.07
C VAL A 100 15.44 -16.21 -13.47
N GLU A 101 14.72 -17.31 -13.65
CA GLU A 101 14.51 -17.96 -14.95
C GLU A 101 13.08 -17.72 -15.47
N ASP A 102 12.95 -17.10 -16.64
CA ASP A 102 11.67 -16.90 -17.31
C ASP A 102 10.91 -18.23 -17.46
N TYR A 103 9.64 -18.25 -17.03
CA TYR A 103 8.69 -19.37 -16.95
C TYR A 103 9.10 -20.54 -16.02
N GLY A 104 10.39 -20.71 -15.73
CA GLY A 104 10.92 -21.73 -14.82
C GLY A 104 10.74 -21.37 -13.34
N ASP A 105 11.19 -20.18 -12.94
CA ASP A 105 10.94 -19.61 -11.61
C ASP A 105 9.48 -19.10 -11.52
N LYS A 106 8.73 -19.58 -10.53
CA LYS A 106 7.33 -19.17 -10.30
C LYS A 106 6.89 -19.39 -8.86
N LEU A 107 5.77 -18.78 -8.48
CA LEU A 107 4.95 -19.30 -7.38
C LEU A 107 3.85 -20.19 -7.94
N THR A 108 3.41 -21.17 -7.15
CA THR A 108 2.15 -21.89 -7.32
C THR A 108 1.35 -21.74 -6.01
N LEU A 109 0.15 -21.19 -6.12
CA LEU A 109 -0.78 -20.97 -5.01
C LEU A 109 -1.97 -21.92 -5.14
N SER A 110 -2.45 -22.46 -4.03
CA SER A 110 -3.74 -23.16 -3.95
C SER A 110 -4.45 -22.92 -2.62
N VAL A 111 -5.77 -23.06 -2.60
CA VAL A 111 -6.54 -23.23 -1.34
C VAL A 111 -7.05 -24.65 -1.32
N GLN A 112 -6.81 -25.39 -0.23
CA GLN A 112 -7.22 -26.78 -0.07
C GLN A 112 -8.09 -26.95 1.18
N ASP A 113 -9.02 -27.90 1.16
CA ASP A 113 -9.72 -28.33 2.38
C ASP A 113 -8.88 -29.33 3.21
N SER A 114 -9.44 -29.83 4.31
CA SER A 114 -8.76 -30.79 5.19
C SER A 114 -8.54 -32.19 4.58
N SER A 115 -9.04 -32.47 3.38
CA SER A 115 -8.75 -33.70 2.62
C SER A 115 -7.63 -33.51 1.57
N GLY A 116 -7.17 -32.28 1.37
CA GLY A 116 -6.28 -31.91 0.26
C GLY A 116 -7.03 -31.56 -1.04
N THR A 117 -8.36 -31.46 -1.02
CA THR A 117 -9.14 -31.10 -2.22
C THR A 117 -9.01 -29.60 -2.49
N THR A 118 -8.48 -29.25 -3.67
CA THR A 118 -8.29 -27.85 -4.06
C THR A 118 -9.62 -27.16 -4.38
N CYS A 119 -9.84 -25.98 -3.80
CA CYS A 119 -11.06 -25.18 -3.91
C CYS A 119 -11.15 -24.38 -5.23
N GLY A 120 -10.98 -25.06 -6.37
CA GLY A 120 -10.98 -24.48 -7.71
C GLY A 120 -9.58 -24.35 -8.31
N SER A 121 -9.39 -23.34 -9.17
CA SER A 121 -8.13 -23.15 -9.90
C SER A 121 -6.98 -22.67 -9.01
N GLU A 122 -5.80 -23.25 -9.24
CA GLU A 122 -4.53 -22.72 -8.75
C GLU A 122 -4.15 -21.42 -9.49
N ALA A 123 -3.28 -20.61 -8.88
CA ALA A 123 -2.67 -19.45 -9.51
C ALA A 123 -1.16 -19.66 -9.60
N ARG A 124 -0.56 -19.38 -10.77
CA ARG A 124 0.83 -19.74 -11.09
C ARG A 124 1.66 -18.59 -11.69
N PRO A 125 1.81 -17.44 -11.00
CA PRO A 125 2.57 -16.31 -11.52
C PRO A 125 4.06 -16.66 -11.67
N SER A 126 4.62 -16.35 -12.84
CA SER A 126 5.99 -16.68 -13.22
C SER A 126 6.71 -15.46 -13.82
N PHE A 127 8.04 -15.51 -13.89
CA PHE A 127 8.81 -14.47 -14.58
C PHE A 127 8.65 -14.61 -16.10
N ASN A 128 8.51 -13.50 -16.79
CA ASN A 128 8.53 -13.42 -18.25
C ASN A 128 9.16 -12.09 -18.69
N GLY A 129 10.22 -11.69 -18.00
CA GLY A 129 10.86 -10.37 -18.14
C GLY A 129 12.19 -10.39 -18.87
N GLY A 130 12.63 -11.54 -19.42
CA GLY A 130 13.97 -11.72 -19.98
C GLY A 130 15.04 -12.04 -18.93
N GLY A 131 14.66 -12.62 -17.79
CA GLY A 131 15.55 -12.85 -16.65
C GLY A 131 15.64 -11.68 -15.65
N MET A 132 14.88 -10.59 -15.86
CA MET A 132 14.71 -9.54 -14.86
C MET A 132 13.95 -10.04 -13.63
N ALA A 133 14.53 -9.86 -12.45
CA ALA A 133 13.80 -9.94 -11.18
C ALA A 133 12.93 -8.69 -10.96
N TYR A 134 11.62 -8.89 -10.82
CA TYR A 134 10.61 -7.91 -10.41
C TYR A 134 9.58 -8.60 -9.48
N PRO A 135 8.73 -7.86 -8.76
CA PRO A 135 7.70 -8.49 -7.91
C PRO A 135 6.65 -9.19 -8.75
N ILE A 136 6.46 -10.50 -8.54
CA ILE A 136 5.39 -11.30 -9.14
C ILE A 136 4.29 -11.55 -8.11
N ALA A 137 3.03 -11.51 -8.55
CA ALA A 137 1.87 -11.64 -7.68
C ALA A 137 0.72 -12.32 -8.40
N ASP A 138 -0.07 -13.10 -7.65
CA ASP A 138 -1.41 -13.53 -8.06
C ASP A 138 -2.23 -13.99 -6.84
N TYR A 139 -3.45 -14.49 -7.06
CA TYR A 139 -4.39 -14.86 -6.00
C TYR A 139 -5.18 -16.14 -6.27
N VAL A 140 -5.57 -16.80 -5.18
CA VAL A 140 -6.49 -17.95 -5.17
C VAL A 140 -7.72 -17.66 -4.31
N THR A 141 -8.81 -18.37 -4.59
CA THR A 141 -10.15 -17.98 -4.11
C THR A 141 -10.88 -19.19 -3.54
N ARG A 142 -11.45 -19.09 -2.35
CA ARG A 142 -12.53 -19.97 -1.91
C ARG A 142 -13.83 -19.17 -1.95
N ARG A 143 -14.71 -19.49 -2.90
CA ARG A 143 -16.01 -18.80 -3.06
C ARG A 143 -17.18 -19.68 -2.64
N ILE A 144 -18.16 -19.06 -1.98
CA ILE A 144 -19.50 -19.57 -1.75
C ILE A 144 -20.40 -19.15 -2.92
N GLY A 145 -21.19 -20.09 -3.44
CA GLY A 145 -22.15 -19.82 -4.50
C GLY A 145 -22.59 -21.08 -5.24
N ALA A 146 -23.78 -21.04 -5.85
CA ALA A 146 -24.29 -22.14 -6.68
C ALA A 146 -23.48 -22.39 -7.97
N ASP A 147 -22.50 -21.53 -8.28
CA ASP A 147 -21.52 -21.72 -9.35
C ASP A 147 -20.27 -22.52 -8.91
N ARG A 148 -20.30 -23.11 -7.71
CA ARG A 148 -19.22 -23.93 -7.12
C ARG A 148 -19.77 -25.22 -6.50
N THR A 149 -19.11 -26.33 -6.81
CA THR A 149 -19.38 -27.67 -6.28
C THR A 149 -18.52 -28.01 -5.06
N GLU A 150 -17.26 -27.58 -5.03
CA GLU A 150 -16.31 -27.88 -3.96
C GLU A 150 -16.36 -26.83 -2.83
N CYS A 151 -15.80 -27.19 -1.67
CA CYS A 151 -15.45 -26.26 -0.59
C CYS A 151 -16.56 -25.35 -0.03
N GLN A 152 -17.85 -25.70 -0.18
CA GLN A 152 -18.97 -24.86 0.28
C GLN A 152 -19.22 -24.88 1.81
N LYS A 153 -18.58 -25.78 2.56
CA LYS A 153 -18.80 -25.99 4.01
C LYS A 153 -17.96 -25.02 4.85
N ALA A 154 -18.43 -24.66 6.04
CA ALA A 154 -17.59 -24.02 7.05
C ALA A 154 -16.59 -25.03 7.63
N GLY A 155 -15.38 -24.59 7.99
CA GLY A 155 -14.36 -25.47 8.55
C GLY A 155 -12.92 -24.98 8.36
N PRO A 156 -11.93 -25.84 8.66
CA PRO A 156 -10.52 -25.58 8.38
C PRO A 156 -10.20 -25.79 6.90
N TYR A 157 -9.42 -24.85 6.37
CA TYR A 157 -8.84 -24.82 5.03
C TYR A 157 -7.36 -24.45 5.15
N TYR A 158 -6.60 -24.68 4.08
CA TYR A 158 -5.19 -24.31 4.01
C TYR A 158 -4.94 -23.45 2.78
N LEU A 159 -4.26 -22.31 2.97
CA LEU A 159 -3.53 -21.66 1.90
C LEU A 159 -2.20 -22.40 1.74
N VAL A 160 -1.88 -22.81 0.52
CA VAL A 160 -0.61 -23.45 0.17
C VAL A 160 0.11 -22.59 -0.84
N ILE A 161 1.37 -22.25 -0.56
CA ILE A 161 2.23 -21.47 -1.45
C ILE A 161 3.53 -22.26 -1.66
N THR A 162 3.81 -22.62 -2.90
CA THR A 162 5.05 -23.29 -3.31
C THR A 162 5.85 -22.35 -4.20
N ARG A 163 7.17 -22.29 -4.00
CA ARG A 163 8.08 -21.68 -4.98
C ARG A 163 8.72 -22.78 -5.82
N GLU A 164 8.36 -22.82 -7.09
CA GLU A 164 9.03 -23.65 -8.09
C GLU A 164 10.20 -22.89 -8.73
N GLY A 165 11.22 -23.63 -9.15
CA GLY A 165 12.42 -23.13 -9.81
C GLY A 165 13.38 -24.29 -10.08
N SER A 166 14.23 -24.16 -11.09
CA SER A 166 15.13 -25.23 -11.53
C SER A 166 16.36 -25.36 -10.62
N ALA A 167 17.25 -26.32 -10.90
CA ALA A 167 18.57 -26.33 -10.27
C ALA A 167 19.43 -25.10 -10.63
N THR A 168 19.21 -24.50 -11.81
CA THR A 168 19.95 -23.33 -12.32
C THR A 168 19.36 -21.98 -11.93
N SER A 169 18.08 -21.92 -11.52
CA SER A 169 17.41 -20.75 -10.91
C SER A 169 18.18 -20.16 -9.72
N GLY A 170 18.01 -18.88 -9.41
CA GLY A 170 18.69 -18.23 -8.29
C GLY A 170 18.38 -18.88 -6.93
N PRO A 171 19.39 -19.15 -6.08
CA PRO A 171 19.19 -19.76 -4.76
C PRO A 171 18.63 -18.80 -3.71
N ASP A 172 18.64 -17.49 -4.01
CA ASP A 172 18.19 -16.41 -3.11
C ASP A 172 16.79 -16.67 -2.55
N THR A 173 16.60 -16.46 -1.24
CA THR A 173 15.27 -16.55 -0.63
C THR A 173 14.46 -15.31 -1.02
N TRP A 174 13.23 -15.50 -1.50
CA TRP A 174 12.37 -14.37 -1.89
C TRP A 174 11.51 -13.92 -0.70
N PRO A 175 11.52 -12.63 -0.34
CA PRO A 175 10.49 -12.02 0.49
C PRO A 175 9.08 -12.30 -0.06
N LEU A 176 8.15 -12.65 0.82
CA LEU A 176 6.79 -13.06 0.49
C LEU A 176 5.79 -12.19 1.26
N GLU A 177 4.91 -11.46 0.56
CA GLU A 177 3.73 -10.83 1.17
C GLU A 177 2.49 -11.68 0.95
N ILE A 178 1.67 -11.85 1.97
CA ILE A 178 0.40 -12.59 1.90
C ILE A 178 -0.72 -11.64 2.32
N ASN A 179 -1.81 -11.60 1.56
CA ASN A 179 -3.02 -10.86 1.90
C ASN A 179 -4.21 -11.81 1.94
N TYR A 180 -5.02 -11.75 3.00
CA TYR A 180 -6.29 -12.46 3.11
C TYR A 180 -7.43 -11.44 3.19
N LEU A 181 -8.21 -11.34 2.11
CA LEU A 181 -9.40 -10.49 1.99
C LEU A 181 -10.68 -11.32 2.04
N ASN A 182 -11.75 -10.71 2.54
CA ASN A 182 -13.12 -11.23 2.53
C ASN A 182 -14.01 -10.36 1.63
N GLU A 183 -14.78 -10.98 0.75
CA GLU A 183 -15.90 -10.35 0.03
C GLU A 183 -17.22 -10.84 0.68
N PRO A 184 -18.12 -9.94 1.11
CA PRO A 184 -19.42 -10.32 1.64
C PRO A 184 -20.29 -11.06 0.61
N ARG A 185 -21.27 -11.84 1.09
CA ARG A 185 -22.37 -12.29 0.23
C ARG A 185 -23.19 -11.11 -0.31
N LEU A 186 -23.98 -11.37 -1.34
CA LEU A 186 -25.01 -10.43 -1.80
C LEU A 186 -26.28 -10.51 -0.96
N GLU A 187 -27.12 -9.48 -1.05
CA GLU A 187 -28.49 -9.46 -0.53
C GLU A 187 -29.46 -10.16 -1.49
N GLY A 188 -29.19 -10.09 -2.80
CA GLY A 188 -29.96 -10.73 -3.87
C GLY A 188 -29.24 -11.93 -4.52
N SER A 189 -29.74 -12.33 -5.69
CA SER A 189 -29.11 -13.36 -6.53
C SER A 189 -27.81 -12.87 -7.17
N THR A 190 -26.91 -13.80 -7.48
CA THR A 190 -25.69 -13.53 -8.28
C THR A 190 -26.06 -12.97 -9.66
N PRO A 191 -25.58 -11.76 -10.03
CA PRO A 191 -25.66 -11.25 -11.39
C PRO A 191 -25.10 -12.24 -12.42
N ALA A 192 -25.82 -12.40 -13.53
CA ALA A 192 -25.40 -13.25 -14.64
C ALA A 192 -24.13 -12.71 -15.32
N LYS A 193 -23.40 -13.61 -16.00
CA LYS A 193 -22.25 -13.24 -16.83
C LYS A 193 -22.67 -12.23 -17.91
N PRO A 194 -21.90 -11.15 -18.18
CA PRO A 194 -22.11 -10.30 -19.35
C PRO A 194 -22.14 -11.10 -20.66
N GLY A 195 -23.11 -10.78 -21.53
CA GLY A 195 -23.28 -11.47 -22.80
C GLY A 195 -22.11 -11.28 -23.77
N HIS A 196 -21.92 -12.23 -24.69
CA HIS A 196 -20.91 -12.14 -25.74
C HIS A 196 -21.14 -10.89 -26.61
N GLY A 197 -20.07 -10.15 -26.93
CA GLY A 197 -20.15 -8.93 -27.74
C GLY A 197 -20.72 -7.68 -27.05
N THR A 198 -21.13 -7.76 -25.77
CA THR A 198 -21.69 -6.61 -25.02
C THR A 198 -20.70 -5.46 -24.79
N TRP A 199 -19.40 -5.68 -25.04
CA TRP A 199 -18.36 -4.66 -25.02
C TRP A 199 -17.34 -4.90 -26.12
N SER A 200 -16.84 -3.82 -26.74
CA SER A 200 -15.83 -3.92 -27.80
C SER A 200 -14.44 -4.19 -27.21
N THR A 201 -13.81 -5.25 -27.71
CA THR A 201 -12.42 -5.67 -27.45
C THR A 201 -11.37 -4.85 -28.22
N ALA A 202 -11.78 -4.01 -29.18
CA ALA A 202 -10.87 -3.19 -29.96
C ALA A 202 -10.19 -2.11 -29.09
N THR A 203 -8.87 -2.19 -28.94
CA THR A 203 -8.07 -1.25 -28.15
C THR A 203 -8.17 0.18 -28.69
N PRO A 204 -8.69 1.15 -27.91
CA PRO A 204 -8.81 2.54 -28.35
C PRO A 204 -7.44 3.21 -28.48
N ALA A 205 -7.38 4.29 -29.27
CA ALA A 205 -6.21 5.14 -29.32
C ALA A 205 -5.78 5.63 -27.92
N PRO A 206 -4.47 5.70 -27.61
CA PRO A 206 -4.00 6.21 -26.32
C PRO A 206 -4.43 7.66 -26.07
N ARG A 207 -4.67 8.01 -24.80
CA ARG A 207 -5.14 9.32 -24.37
C ARG A 207 -4.11 10.44 -24.61
N THR A 208 -4.51 11.52 -25.26
CA THR A 208 -3.61 12.54 -25.84
C THR A 208 -3.51 13.87 -25.07
N ASP A 209 -4.03 13.96 -23.84
CA ASP A 209 -4.12 15.21 -23.05
C ASP A 209 -2.83 16.07 -23.08
N ALA A 210 -2.99 17.35 -23.41
CA ALA A 210 -1.88 18.30 -23.46
C ALA A 210 -1.26 18.56 -22.07
N THR A 211 -2.10 18.60 -21.03
CA THR A 211 -1.68 18.75 -19.63
C THR A 211 -1.09 17.44 -19.11
N LYS A 212 0.20 17.48 -18.76
CA LYS A 212 0.95 16.36 -18.18
C LYS A 212 1.12 16.59 -16.69
N ARG A 213 0.67 15.65 -15.85
CA ARG A 213 0.79 15.73 -14.38
C ARG A 213 2.01 14.94 -13.89
N GLY A 214 2.65 15.38 -12.81
CA GLY A 214 3.64 14.56 -12.12
C GLY A 214 2.96 13.42 -11.36
N ALA A 215 3.46 12.20 -11.50
CA ALA A 215 3.14 11.05 -10.65
C ALA A 215 4.32 10.73 -9.73
N ARG A 216 4.09 9.86 -8.74
CA ARG A 216 5.11 9.34 -7.82
C ARG A 216 4.86 7.85 -7.59
N GLY A 217 5.42 7.00 -8.45
CA GLY A 217 5.24 5.56 -8.36
C GLY A 217 5.97 4.98 -7.14
N GLY A 218 5.23 4.20 -6.35
CA GLY A 218 5.75 3.45 -5.21
C GLY A 218 6.63 2.27 -5.65
N THR A 219 7.03 1.44 -4.68
CA THR A 219 7.82 0.22 -4.94
C THR A 219 7.01 -1.07 -4.80
N GLY A 220 5.78 -0.99 -4.28
CA GLY A 220 4.88 -2.13 -4.17
C GLY A 220 3.40 -1.74 -4.11
N PHE A 221 2.54 -2.73 -3.89
CA PHE A 221 1.10 -2.53 -3.72
C PHE A 221 0.77 -1.60 -2.53
N ASN A 222 1.66 -1.55 -1.53
CA ASN A 222 1.42 -0.89 -0.25
C ASN A 222 1.71 0.62 -0.27
N ASP A 223 2.64 1.09 -1.11
CA ASP A 223 3.01 2.49 -1.27
C ASP A 223 2.72 3.03 -2.68
N ALA A 224 1.88 2.31 -3.45
CA ALA A 224 1.51 2.63 -4.83
C ALA A 224 0.96 4.06 -4.97
N GLY A 225 1.52 4.82 -5.91
CA GLY A 225 1.11 6.20 -6.20
C GLY A 225 -0.25 6.23 -6.87
N SER A 226 -1.22 6.94 -6.28
CA SER A 226 -2.56 7.01 -6.88
C SER A 226 -2.55 7.88 -8.13
N VAL A 227 -3.23 7.44 -9.19
CA VAL A 227 -3.44 8.18 -10.43
C VAL A 227 -4.88 8.03 -10.92
N THR A 228 -5.32 8.94 -11.76
CA THR A 228 -6.65 8.99 -12.39
C THR A 228 -6.52 9.33 -13.88
N SER A 229 -7.62 9.30 -14.65
CA SER A 229 -7.60 9.54 -16.11
C SER A 229 -6.81 10.80 -16.49
N GLY A 230 -5.87 10.65 -17.42
CA GLY A 230 -4.96 11.69 -17.90
C GLY A 230 -3.57 11.16 -18.27
N VAL A 231 -2.67 12.09 -18.63
CA VAL A 231 -1.27 11.79 -18.97
C VAL A 231 -0.37 12.17 -17.79
N TRP A 232 0.42 11.21 -17.33
CA TRP A 232 1.30 11.34 -16.17
C TRP A 232 2.78 11.20 -16.56
N LYS A 233 3.66 11.82 -15.76
CA LYS A 233 5.11 11.81 -15.89
C LYS A 233 5.77 11.38 -14.58
N ASP A 234 6.74 10.50 -14.70
CA ASP A 234 7.54 9.97 -13.59
C ASP A 234 8.91 9.51 -14.14
N ARG A 235 9.80 8.98 -13.29
CA ARG A 235 11.12 8.49 -13.67
C ARG A 235 11.37 7.08 -13.13
N VAL A 236 11.86 6.19 -14.00
CA VAL A 236 12.13 4.79 -13.68
C VAL A 236 13.59 4.44 -14.00
N ARG A 237 14.26 3.72 -13.09
CA ARG A 237 15.66 3.29 -13.22
C ARG A 237 15.73 1.89 -13.86
N PRO A 238 16.81 1.54 -14.57
CA PRO A 238 17.02 0.16 -15.00
C PRO A 238 17.05 -0.77 -13.78
N GLY A 239 16.34 -1.90 -13.86
CA GLY A 239 16.10 -2.82 -12.75
C GLY A 239 14.93 -2.45 -11.82
N GLU A 240 14.36 -1.24 -11.94
CA GLU A 240 13.29 -0.76 -11.03
C GLU A 240 11.90 -1.19 -11.52
N THR A 241 11.00 -1.45 -10.55
CA THR A 241 9.55 -1.57 -10.79
C THR A 241 8.82 -0.44 -10.07
N ARG A 242 8.07 0.38 -10.81
CA ARG A 242 7.22 1.46 -10.27
C ARG A 242 5.79 0.97 -10.10
N PHE A 243 5.20 1.19 -8.92
CA PHE A 243 3.80 0.83 -8.63
C PHE A 243 2.89 2.08 -8.58
N TYR A 244 1.81 2.02 -9.35
CA TYR A 244 0.72 2.99 -9.35
C TYR A 244 -0.60 2.31 -9.01
N ARG A 245 -1.63 3.09 -8.65
CA ARG A 245 -2.99 2.56 -8.45
C ARG A 245 -4.07 3.49 -9.00
N VAL A 246 -5.14 2.90 -9.54
CA VAL A 246 -6.26 3.59 -10.19
C VAL A 246 -7.59 3.12 -9.57
N PRO A 247 -8.50 4.01 -9.16
CA PRO A 247 -9.82 3.59 -8.72
C PRO A 247 -10.70 3.30 -9.95
N VAL A 248 -11.19 2.08 -10.07
CA VAL A 248 -12.05 1.62 -11.18
C VAL A 248 -13.32 1.04 -10.60
N ASP A 249 -14.46 1.60 -10.99
CA ASP A 249 -15.77 1.22 -10.43
C ASP A 249 -16.56 0.30 -11.38
N TRP A 250 -17.67 -0.25 -10.92
CA TRP A 250 -18.55 -1.12 -11.69
C TRP A 250 -18.95 -0.47 -13.03
N GLY A 251 -18.87 -1.22 -14.12
CA GLY A 251 -19.10 -0.73 -15.48
C GLY A 251 -17.92 0.01 -16.13
N GLN A 252 -16.88 0.36 -15.38
CA GLN A 252 -15.69 1.06 -15.91
C GLN A 252 -14.60 0.08 -16.36
N ARG A 253 -13.65 0.53 -17.19
CA ARG A 253 -12.47 -0.25 -17.63
C ARG A 253 -11.25 0.62 -17.85
N LEU A 254 -10.08 0.00 -17.92
CA LEU A 254 -8.80 0.67 -18.14
C LEU A 254 -8.36 0.54 -19.60
N ASN A 255 -7.96 1.66 -20.21
CA ASN A 255 -7.07 1.70 -21.37
C ASN A 255 -5.78 2.41 -20.94
N LEU A 256 -4.64 1.74 -21.09
CA LEU A 256 -3.37 2.10 -20.46
C LEU A 256 -2.22 2.09 -21.46
N SER A 257 -1.24 2.96 -21.21
CA SER A 257 0.09 2.75 -21.77
C SER A 257 1.20 3.30 -20.88
N ALA A 258 2.26 2.52 -20.73
CA ALA A 258 3.54 2.97 -20.22
C ALA A 258 4.47 3.22 -21.42
N GLU A 259 5.08 4.40 -21.51
CA GLU A 259 5.88 4.82 -22.68
C GLU A 259 7.27 5.29 -22.28
N LEU A 260 8.29 4.78 -22.99
CA LEU A 260 9.66 5.29 -22.99
C LEU A 260 9.88 6.28 -24.14
N PRO A 261 10.68 7.34 -23.96
CA PRO A 261 11.08 8.25 -25.04
C PRO A 261 12.09 7.58 -25.98
N ASN A 262 12.50 8.31 -27.02
CA ASN A 262 13.75 8.02 -27.70
C ASN A 262 14.95 8.15 -26.75
N ALA A 263 16.04 7.46 -27.06
CA ALA A 263 17.30 7.64 -26.37
C ALA A 263 17.90 9.02 -26.72
N THR A 264 18.64 9.59 -25.77
CA THR A 264 19.42 10.83 -25.96
C THR A 264 20.88 10.55 -26.36
N SER A 265 21.28 9.29 -26.39
CA SER A 265 22.60 8.82 -26.84
C SER A 265 22.47 8.08 -28.17
N SER A 266 23.25 8.49 -29.17
CA SER A 266 23.36 7.82 -30.47
C SER A 266 24.35 6.63 -30.46
N ARG A 267 25.05 6.38 -29.35
CA ARG A 267 26.18 5.43 -29.30
C ARG A 267 25.79 3.95 -29.29
N THR A 268 24.49 3.62 -29.29
CA THR A 268 24.00 2.27 -29.04
C THR A 268 22.78 1.96 -29.92
N SER A 269 22.93 1.00 -30.84
CA SER A 269 21.87 0.49 -31.71
C SER A 269 21.35 -0.90 -31.28
N ALA A 270 21.74 -1.37 -30.10
CA ALA A 270 21.46 -2.71 -29.61
C ALA A 270 19.95 -2.94 -29.37
N PHE A 271 19.38 -3.90 -30.11
CA PHE A 271 18.03 -4.39 -29.86
C PHE A 271 17.97 -5.10 -28.50
N LEU A 272 16.99 -4.71 -27.68
CA LEU A 272 16.64 -5.40 -26.44
C LEU A 272 15.19 -5.88 -26.51
N ALA A 273 14.94 -7.15 -26.18
CA ALA A 273 13.66 -7.80 -26.48
C ALA A 273 12.50 -7.46 -25.52
N ARG A 274 12.77 -7.30 -24.21
CA ARG A 274 11.75 -7.21 -23.15
C ARG A 274 12.08 -6.07 -22.17
N VAL A 275 12.15 -4.84 -22.68
CA VAL A 275 12.70 -3.69 -21.93
C VAL A 275 11.69 -3.05 -20.98
N LEU A 276 10.48 -2.82 -21.46
CA LEU A 276 9.43 -2.14 -20.69
C LEU A 276 8.29 -3.11 -20.48
N GLY A 277 8.08 -3.52 -19.23
CA GLY A 277 6.92 -4.29 -18.78
C GLY A 277 5.84 -3.37 -18.23
N LEU A 278 4.57 -3.66 -18.54
CA LEU A 278 3.40 -3.13 -17.87
C LEU A 278 2.53 -4.31 -17.42
N ALA A 279 2.31 -4.44 -16.11
CA ALA A 279 1.38 -5.42 -15.53
C ALA A 279 0.18 -4.70 -14.89
N VAL A 280 -1.00 -5.33 -14.94
CA VAL A 280 -2.20 -4.86 -14.25
C VAL A 280 -2.66 -5.91 -13.25
N TYR A 281 -2.93 -5.47 -12.02
CA TYR A 281 -3.47 -6.31 -10.94
C TYR A 281 -4.79 -5.74 -10.44
N ASN A 282 -5.70 -6.62 -10.05
CA ASN A 282 -7.02 -6.26 -9.53
C ASN A 282 -6.97 -5.90 -8.01
N PRO A 283 -8.09 -5.49 -7.38
CA PRO A 283 -8.14 -5.17 -5.95
C PRO A 283 -7.75 -6.33 -5.02
N ALA A 284 -7.93 -7.58 -5.47
CA ALA A 284 -7.46 -8.78 -4.78
C ALA A 284 -5.98 -9.12 -5.08
N ARG A 285 -5.23 -8.22 -5.74
CA ARG A 285 -3.85 -8.38 -6.21
C ARG A 285 -3.63 -9.55 -7.19
N GLY A 286 -4.70 -10.07 -7.77
CA GLY A 286 -4.65 -11.05 -8.85
C GLY A 286 -4.27 -10.42 -10.19
N ALA A 287 -3.56 -11.16 -11.03
CA ALA A 287 -3.19 -10.69 -12.36
C ALA A 287 -4.43 -10.49 -13.26
N VAL A 288 -4.45 -9.41 -14.04
CA VAL A 288 -5.52 -9.10 -15.01
C VAL A 288 -5.20 -9.63 -16.42
N GLY A 289 -4.00 -10.20 -16.60
CA GLY A 289 -3.52 -10.81 -17.83
C GLY A 289 -2.02 -11.09 -17.73
N ASP A 290 -1.44 -11.65 -18.78
CA ASP A 290 0.02 -11.66 -18.95
C ASP A 290 0.54 -10.22 -19.10
N PRO A 291 1.63 -9.82 -18.43
CA PRO A 291 2.15 -8.46 -18.53
C PRO A 291 2.71 -8.14 -19.92
N SER A 292 2.26 -7.04 -20.51
CA SER A 292 2.80 -6.48 -21.76
C SER A 292 4.27 -6.07 -21.61
N PHE A 293 5.20 -6.91 -22.10
CA PHE A 293 6.62 -6.57 -22.28
C PHE A 293 6.90 -6.19 -23.74
N VAL A 294 7.54 -5.03 -23.96
CA VAL A 294 7.91 -4.54 -25.30
C VAL A 294 9.42 -4.35 -25.48
N SER A 295 9.87 -4.49 -26.73
CA SER A 295 11.26 -4.30 -27.14
C SER A 295 11.66 -2.83 -27.28
N TYR A 296 12.96 -2.58 -27.32
CA TYR A 296 13.53 -1.22 -27.43
C TYR A 296 14.76 -1.21 -28.35
N THR A 297 14.94 -0.08 -29.07
CA THR A 297 15.98 0.12 -30.09
C THR A 297 16.54 1.56 -30.10
N GLY A 298 16.37 2.30 -29.01
CA GLY A 298 16.62 3.75 -28.96
C GLY A 298 15.48 4.62 -29.51
N LYS A 299 14.44 4.02 -30.10
CA LYS A 299 13.21 4.69 -30.56
C LYS A 299 12.11 4.58 -29.48
N PRO A 300 11.12 5.50 -29.43
CA PRO A 300 10.05 5.44 -28.45
C PRO A 300 9.29 4.10 -28.48
N ALA A 301 9.00 3.54 -27.31
CA ALA A 301 8.31 2.26 -27.15
C ALA A 301 7.19 2.39 -26.11
N ALA A 302 6.13 1.61 -26.30
CA ALA A 302 4.89 1.74 -25.51
C ALA A 302 4.31 0.36 -25.19
N ALA A 303 4.43 -0.07 -23.92
CA ALA A 303 3.68 -1.19 -23.37
C ALA A 303 2.22 -0.75 -23.17
N LYS A 304 1.25 -1.63 -23.40
CA LYS A 304 -0.18 -1.26 -23.48
C LYS A 304 -1.05 -2.36 -22.90
N GLU A 305 -2.08 -1.94 -22.17
CA GLU A 305 -3.04 -2.84 -21.52
C GLU A 305 -4.46 -2.31 -21.69
N PHE A 306 -5.41 -3.20 -21.98
CA PHE A 306 -6.81 -2.84 -22.20
C PHE A 306 -7.75 -3.91 -21.62
N THR A 307 -8.56 -3.51 -20.64
CA THR A 307 -9.33 -4.48 -19.84
C THR A 307 -10.77 -4.65 -20.32
N ALA A 308 -11.38 -5.77 -19.90
CA ALA A 308 -12.83 -5.88 -19.84
C ALA A 308 -13.43 -4.81 -18.89
N PRO A 309 -14.72 -4.46 -19.04
CA PRO A 309 -15.48 -3.76 -18.01
C PRO A 309 -15.45 -4.50 -16.67
N VAL A 310 -15.31 -3.77 -15.57
CA VAL A 310 -15.55 -4.27 -14.22
C VAL A 310 -17.02 -4.69 -14.10
N ASP A 311 -17.26 -5.98 -13.89
CA ASP A 311 -18.61 -6.53 -13.71
C ASP A 311 -18.56 -7.73 -12.77
N TYR A 312 -19.50 -7.81 -11.82
CA TYR A 312 -19.51 -8.90 -10.84
C TYR A 312 -19.71 -10.27 -11.50
N GLY A 313 -20.49 -10.32 -12.59
CA GLY A 313 -20.75 -11.54 -13.37
C GLY A 313 -19.52 -12.08 -14.10
N ASN A 314 -18.45 -11.29 -14.26
CA ASN A 314 -17.19 -11.76 -14.83
C ASN A 314 -16.57 -12.93 -14.05
N ARG A 315 -16.95 -13.13 -12.76
CA ARG A 315 -16.52 -14.29 -11.96
C ARG A 315 -16.92 -15.65 -12.56
N LEU A 316 -17.83 -15.65 -13.54
CA LEU A 316 -18.32 -16.78 -14.32
C LEU A 316 -17.69 -16.88 -15.73
N ASP A 317 -16.80 -15.97 -16.12
CA ASP A 317 -16.03 -16.10 -17.36
C ASP A 317 -14.84 -17.08 -17.17
N SER A 318 -14.58 -17.92 -18.17
CA SER A 318 -13.40 -18.80 -18.22
C SER A 318 -12.15 -18.07 -18.72
N THR A 319 -12.31 -16.92 -19.37
CA THR A 319 -11.20 -16.09 -19.88
C THR A 319 -10.54 -15.37 -18.70
N GLY A 320 -9.34 -15.79 -18.29
CA GLY A 320 -8.67 -15.31 -17.06
C GLY A 320 -8.64 -13.77 -16.92
N SER A 321 -8.35 -13.04 -18.00
CA SER A 321 -8.30 -11.58 -18.01
C SER A 321 -9.66 -10.90 -17.85
N VAL A 322 -10.74 -11.47 -18.39
CA VAL A 322 -12.11 -11.01 -18.12
C VAL A 322 -12.48 -11.38 -16.69
N ASN A 323 -12.20 -12.63 -16.30
CA ASN A 323 -12.48 -13.17 -14.98
C ASN A 323 -11.83 -12.34 -13.86
N ALA A 324 -10.63 -11.80 -14.07
CA ALA A 324 -9.95 -10.93 -13.12
C ALA A 324 -10.65 -9.58 -12.89
N MET A 325 -11.44 -9.09 -13.85
CA MET A 325 -12.21 -7.84 -13.77
C MET A 325 -13.54 -8.00 -13.02
N ARG A 326 -13.57 -8.77 -11.92
CA ARG A 326 -14.80 -9.07 -11.14
C ARG A 326 -15.08 -8.15 -9.95
N PHE A 327 -14.25 -7.11 -9.77
CA PHE A 327 -14.25 -6.23 -8.59
C PHE A 327 -14.15 -4.76 -8.98
N ALA A 328 -14.96 -3.89 -8.37
CA ALA A 328 -14.61 -2.48 -8.24
C ALA A 328 -13.49 -2.30 -7.19
N GLY A 329 -12.75 -1.20 -7.27
CA GLY A 329 -11.75 -0.81 -6.27
C GLY A 329 -10.45 -0.31 -6.88
N TRP A 330 -9.36 -0.45 -6.14
CA TRP A 330 -8.02 -0.09 -6.59
C TRP A 330 -7.42 -1.17 -7.50
N TYR A 331 -7.24 -0.84 -8.78
CA TYR A 331 -6.41 -1.60 -9.71
C TYR A 331 -4.97 -1.08 -9.65
N TYR A 332 -3.99 -1.97 -9.60
CA TYR A 332 -2.58 -1.61 -9.46
C TYR A 332 -1.85 -1.81 -10.79
N LEU A 333 -0.97 -0.88 -11.12
CA LEU A 333 -0.15 -0.91 -12.33
C LEU A 333 1.32 -1.05 -11.92
N ALA A 334 1.98 -2.12 -12.35
CA ALA A 334 3.43 -2.28 -12.16
C ALA A 334 4.15 -2.00 -13.48
N VAL A 335 5.06 -1.03 -13.48
CA VAL A 335 5.88 -0.67 -14.65
C VAL A 335 7.34 -1.05 -14.38
N SER A 336 7.83 -2.06 -15.08
CA SER A 336 9.19 -2.61 -14.92
C SER A 336 10.10 -2.13 -16.04
N LEU A 337 11.31 -1.65 -15.71
CA LEU A 337 12.35 -1.34 -16.70
C LEU A 337 13.52 -2.32 -16.57
N HIS A 338 13.84 -3.06 -17.63
CA HIS A 338 14.91 -4.06 -17.66
C HIS A 338 16.28 -3.46 -17.27
N PRO A 339 17.15 -4.17 -16.51
CA PRO A 339 18.48 -3.67 -16.14
C PRO A 339 19.34 -3.25 -17.35
N ASP A 340 19.28 -4.00 -18.46
CA ASP A 340 20.02 -3.68 -19.70
C ASP A 340 19.64 -2.33 -20.31
N ALA A 341 18.47 -1.78 -19.94
CA ALA A 341 18.09 -0.41 -20.34
C ALA A 341 19.11 0.63 -19.88
N ALA A 342 20.01 0.32 -18.94
CA ALA A 342 21.14 1.14 -18.54
C ALA A 342 22.05 1.57 -19.70
N GLN A 343 22.14 0.79 -20.79
CA GLN A 343 22.91 1.21 -21.98
C GLN A 343 22.32 2.45 -22.67
N TYR A 344 20.99 2.63 -22.57
CA TYR A 344 20.25 3.75 -23.13
C TYR A 344 19.95 4.85 -22.10
N PHE A 345 19.72 4.44 -20.85
CA PHE A 345 19.20 5.25 -19.76
C PHE A 345 20.00 5.06 -18.46
N PRO A 346 21.33 5.30 -18.45
CA PRO A 346 22.20 5.00 -17.30
C PRO A 346 21.87 5.82 -16.04
N LYS A 347 21.12 6.92 -16.18
CA LYS A 347 20.62 7.75 -15.06
C LYS A 347 19.11 7.54 -14.79
N GLY A 348 18.50 6.50 -15.35
CA GLY A 348 17.05 6.32 -15.45
C GLY A 348 16.42 6.94 -16.70
N ALA A 349 15.24 6.44 -17.05
CA ALA A 349 14.42 6.91 -18.16
C ALA A 349 13.26 7.77 -17.66
N GLU A 350 12.86 8.76 -18.47
CA GLU A 350 11.57 9.42 -18.30
C GLU A 350 10.46 8.43 -18.67
N LEU A 351 9.44 8.32 -17.82
CA LEU A 351 8.28 7.47 -18.03
C LEU A 351 7.07 8.35 -18.35
N THR A 352 6.30 7.99 -19.37
CA THR A 352 4.93 8.51 -19.57
C THR A 352 3.94 7.42 -19.23
N LEU A 353 3.03 7.69 -18.29
CA LEU A 353 1.93 6.78 -17.97
C LEU A 353 0.61 7.43 -18.44
N ARG A 354 -0.01 6.85 -19.45
CA ARG A 354 -1.34 7.24 -19.93
C ARG A 354 -2.37 6.35 -19.25
N VAL A 355 -3.33 6.98 -18.58
CA VAL A 355 -4.46 6.30 -17.94
C VAL A 355 -5.75 6.85 -18.54
N ASP A 356 -6.62 5.97 -19.04
CA ASP A 356 -7.97 6.34 -19.46
C ASP A 356 -8.96 5.34 -18.84
N VAL A 357 -9.55 5.73 -17.71
CA VAL A 357 -10.69 5.01 -17.12
C VAL A 357 -11.92 5.34 -17.97
N ARG A 358 -12.41 4.35 -18.72
CA ARG A 358 -13.51 4.48 -19.69
C ARG A 358 -14.78 3.83 -19.16
N GLY A 359 -15.94 4.34 -19.58
CA GLY A 359 -17.25 3.86 -19.14
C GLY A 359 -17.76 4.60 -17.91
N THR A 360 -19.08 4.65 -17.75
CA THR A 360 -19.74 5.23 -16.59
C THR A 360 -19.67 4.27 -15.39
N ALA A 361 -19.52 4.82 -14.19
CA ALA A 361 -19.71 4.06 -12.96
C ALA A 361 -21.18 3.63 -12.83
N LYS A 362 -21.40 2.43 -12.31
CA LYS A 362 -22.72 1.81 -12.08
C LYS A 362 -22.88 1.47 -10.61
N ALA A 363 -24.11 1.13 -10.21
CA ALA A 363 -24.34 0.49 -8.92
C ALA A 363 -23.59 -0.85 -8.84
N GLY A 364 -23.10 -1.19 -7.64
CA GLY A 364 -22.49 -2.49 -7.35
C GLY A 364 -23.52 -3.61 -7.19
N PRO A 365 -23.08 -4.84 -6.90
CA PRO A 365 -23.90 -6.05 -6.93
C PRO A 365 -24.88 -6.21 -5.76
N GLY A 366 -24.99 -5.24 -4.85
CA GLY A 366 -25.80 -5.34 -3.63
C GLY A 366 -25.18 -6.26 -2.58
N TYR A 367 -24.00 -5.89 -2.05
CA TYR A 367 -23.36 -6.62 -0.95
C TYR A 367 -24.12 -6.46 0.37
N ALA A 368 -24.31 -7.56 1.11
CA ALA A 368 -25.00 -7.60 2.41
C ALA A 368 -24.13 -7.09 3.59
N GLY A 369 -23.29 -6.09 3.33
CA GLY A 369 -22.30 -5.54 4.26
C GLY A 369 -21.14 -4.83 3.55
N PRO A 370 -20.21 -4.21 4.29
CA PRO A 370 -19.11 -3.43 3.72
C PRO A 370 -18.19 -4.28 2.83
N ALA A 371 -18.07 -3.92 1.56
CA ALA A 371 -17.26 -4.63 0.56
C ALA A 371 -15.74 -4.39 0.70
N GLY A 372 -15.33 -3.44 1.55
CA GLY A 372 -13.92 -3.10 1.78
C GLY A 372 -13.20 -2.76 0.47
N ALA A 373 -12.11 -3.49 0.19
CA ALA A 373 -11.29 -3.32 -1.01
C ALA A 373 -12.05 -3.54 -2.34
N PHE A 374 -13.25 -4.14 -2.31
CA PHE A 374 -14.07 -4.44 -3.49
C PHE A 374 -15.10 -3.34 -3.81
N SER A 375 -14.76 -2.09 -3.49
CA SER A 375 -15.56 -0.89 -3.75
C SER A 375 -14.68 0.34 -4.00
N VAL A 376 -15.25 1.39 -4.60
CA VAL A 376 -14.59 2.70 -4.78
C VAL A 376 -15.35 3.75 -3.97
N THR A 377 -14.67 4.38 -3.00
CA THR A 377 -15.23 5.47 -2.19
C THR A 377 -15.04 6.84 -2.84
N PRO A 378 -15.80 7.88 -2.43
CA PRO A 378 -15.49 9.27 -2.76
C PRO A 378 -14.05 9.67 -2.38
N GLU A 379 -13.57 9.17 -1.24
CA GLU A 379 -12.23 9.40 -0.69
C GLU A 379 -11.14 8.79 -1.58
N ASP A 380 -11.37 7.61 -2.16
CA ASP A 380 -10.45 6.99 -3.13
C ASP A 380 -10.33 7.83 -4.40
N ARG A 381 -11.46 8.33 -4.91
CA ARG A 381 -11.52 9.19 -6.11
C ARG A 381 -10.78 10.51 -5.87
N GLU A 382 -10.96 11.12 -4.71
CA GLU A 382 -10.26 12.35 -4.31
C GLU A 382 -8.76 12.11 -4.07
N THR A 383 -8.38 10.97 -3.47
CA THR A 383 -6.99 10.55 -3.29
C THR A 383 -6.28 10.37 -4.65
N ALA A 384 -6.96 9.75 -5.63
CA ALA A 384 -6.47 9.61 -6.99
C ALA A 384 -6.40 10.94 -7.76
N ARG A 385 -7.31 11.88 -7.49
CA ARG A 385 -7.28 13.24 -8.06
C ARG A 385 -6.11 14.07 -7.50
N LYS A 386 -5.82 13.94 -6.21
CA LYS A 386 -4.69 14.58 -5.52
C LYS A 386 -3.32 13.92 -5.82
N GLY A 387 -3.31 12.69 -6.31
CA GLY A 387 -2.07 11.93 -6.61
C GLY A 387 -1.37 11.36 -5.38
N GLN A 388 -2.07 11.22 -4.25
CA GLN A 388 -1.50 10.82 -2.95
C GLN A 388 -1.38 9.29 -2.79
N THR A 389 -0.37 8.83 -2.06
CA THR A 389 -0.30 7.44 -1.53
C THR A 389 -1.35 7.21 -0.44
N ALA A 390 -1.56 5.95 -0.05
CA ALA A 390 -2.47 5.60 1.05
C ALA A 390 -2.02 6.23 2.39
N GLN A 391 -0.72 6.26 2.64
CA GLN A 391 -0.11 6.81 3.85
C GLN A 391 -0.25 8.35 3.90
N GLU A 392 -0.10 9.03 2.77
CA GLU A 392 -0.31 10.49 2.69
C GLU A 392 -1.78 10.87 2.88
N ALA A 393 -2.71 10.09 2.31
CA ALA A 393 -4.15 10.28 2.52
C ALA A 393 -4.53 10.07 4.00
N ALA A 394 -4.06 8.99 4.63
CA ALA A 394 -4.30 8.71 6.04
C ALA A 394 -3.74 9.80 6.95
N LYS A 395 -2.48 10.24 6.74
CA LYS A 395 -1.87 11.36 7.48
C LYS A 395 -2.64 12.67 7.28
N SER A 396 -3.11 12.95 6.07
CA SER A 396 -3.95 14.13 5.78
C SER A 396 -5.27 14.07 6.55
N GLY A 397 -5.92 12.91 6.61
CA GLY A 397 -7.13 12.67 7.40
C GLY A 397 -6.91 12.89 8.90
N THR A 398 -5.85 12.30 9.48
CA THR A 398 -5.51 12.48 10.90
C THR A 398 -5.25 13.95 11.24
N LEU A 399 -4.49 14.67 10.41
CA LEU A 399 -4.24 16.10 10.59
C LEU A 399 -5.53 16.93 10.50
N MET A 400 -6.44 16.58 9.59
CA MET A 400 -7.73 17.25 9.46
C MET A 400 -8.64 17.01 10.68
N THR A 401 -8.68 15.79 11.22
CA THR A 401 -9.39 15.48 12.47
C THR A 401 -8.81 16.24 13.66
N VAL A 402 -7.48 16.32 13.79
CA VAL A 402 -6.81 17.11 14.82
C VAL A 402 -7.13 18.61 14.67
N ALA A 403 -7.17 19.14 13.44
CA ALA A 403 -7.53 20.53 13.19
C ALA A 403 -8.99 20.83 13.61
N TYR A 404 -9.96 19.97 13.25
CA TYR A 404 -11.35 20.14 13.66
C TYR A 404 -11.54 20.01 15.19
N ALA A 405 -10.86 19.05 15.83
CA ALA A 405 -10.90 18.91 17.28
C ALA A 405 -10.30 20.15 17.99
N GLY A 406 -9.16 20.67 17.48
CA GLY A 406 -8.51 21.87 17.98
C GLY A 406 -9.38 23.14 17.84
N ILE A 407 -9.97 23.35 16.66
CA ILE A 407 -10.89 24.47 16.40
C ILE A 407 -12.14 24.35 17.29
N GLY A 408 -12.77 23.17 17.37
CA GLY A 408 -13.94 22.94 18.23
C GLY A 408 -13.64 23.23 19.70
N THR A 409 -12.49 22.78 20.20
CA THR A 409 -12.03 23.04 21.58
C THR A 409 -11.77 24.53 21.79
N GLY A 410 -11.13 25.20 20.83
CA GLY A 410 -10.88 26.65 20.87
C GLY A 410 -12.17 27.46 20.93
N VAL A 411 -13.18 27.11 20.13
CA VAL A 411 -14.51 27.76 20.17
C VAL A 411 -15.20 27.55 21.52
N VAL A 412 -15.18 26.33 22.07
CA VAL A 412 -15.75 26.05 23.40
C VAL A 412 -15.05 26.84 24.50
N LEU A 413 -13.71 26.94 24.46
CA LEU A 413 -12.94 27.74 25.41
C LEU A 413 -13.26 29.25 25.29
N LEU A 414 -13.39 29.78 24.07
CA LEU A 414 -13.77 31.18 23.85
C LEU A 414 -15.20 31.49 24.32
N LEU A 415 -16.15 30.57 24.11
CA LEU A 415 -17.52 30.69 24.63
C LEU A 415 -17.55 30.61 26.15
N GLY A 416 -16.77 29.71 26.76
CA GLY A 416 -16.62 29.62 28.22
C GLY A 416 -16.01 30.89 28.82
N LEU A 417 -14.97 31.46 28.19
CA LEU A 417 -14.36 32.72 28.60
C LEU A 417 -15.32 33.91 28.42
N GLY A 418 -16.13 33.92 27.35
CA GLY A 418 -17.19 34.91 27.13
C GLY A 418 -18.27 34.84 28.21
N ALA A 419 -18.74 33.64 28.55
CA ALA A 419 -19.70 33.43 29.64
C ALA A 419 -19.12 33.87 31.00
N TRP A 420 -17.87 33.47 31.30
CA TRP A 420 -17.20 33.84 32.55
C TRP A 420 -16.98 35.36 32.68
N THR A 421 -16.53 36.05 31.63
CA THR A 421 -16.36 37.51 31.65
C THR A 421 -17.69 38.25 31.77
N LEU A 422 -18.77 37.76 31.16
CA LEU A 422 -20.12 38.31 31.36
C LEU A 422 -20.62 38.14 32.80
N VAL A 423 -20.42 36.97 33.41
CA VAL A 423 -20.76 36.74 34.84
C VAL A 423 -19.94 37.66 35.74
N ALA A 424 -18.62 37.72 35.57
CA ALA A 424 -17.73 38.57 36.37
C ALA A 424 -18.11 40.06 36.31
N ARG A 425 -18.48 40.57 35.12
CA ARG A 425 -18.93 41.97 34.96
C ARG A 425 -20.29 42.23 35.63
N ARG A 426 -21.21 41.26 35.65
CA ARG A 426 -22.49 41.40 36.39
C ARG A 426 -22.28 41.41 37.90
N SER A 427 -21.36 40.59 38.43
CA SER A 427 -20.98 40.63 39.85
C SER A 427 -20.38 41.98 40.25
N ALA A 428 -19.50 42.54 39.43
CA ALA A 428 -18.92 43.87 39.66
C ALA A 428 -19.96 44.99 39.64
N ALA A 429 -20.93 44.95 38.72
CA ALA A 429 -22.03 45.91 38.68
C ALA A 429 -22.95 45.82 39.91
N GLY A 430 -23.20 44.62 40.44
CA GLY A 430 -23.96 44.42 41.67
C GLY A 430 -23.28 45.02 42.91
N ALA A 431 -21.96 45.01 42.97
CA ALA A 431 -21.19 45.59 44.08
C ALA A 431 -21.18 47.13 44.10
N ALA A 432 -21.45 47.79 42.95
CA ALA A 432 -21.54 49.25 42.88
C ALA A 432 -22.89 49.82 43.39
N ALA A 433 -23.94 49.00 43.44
CA ALA A 433 -25.30 49.43 43.80
C ALA A 433 -25.56 49.47 45.32
N SER A 434 -24.63 49.01 46.15
CA SER A 434 -24.82 48.83 47.60
C SER A 434 -24.08 49.84 48.49
N GLN A 435 -23.36 50.82 47.93
CA GLN A 435 -22.78 51.94 48.68
C GLN A 435 -23.71 53.17 48.72
N ALA A 436 -24.85 53.01 49.39
CA ALA A 436 -25.81 54.09 49.65
C ALA A 436 -26.46 53.94 51.04
N GLY A 437 -25.66 54.05 52.11
CA GLY A 437 -26.14 54.00 53.49
C GLY A 437 -25.87 55.31 54.24
N PRO A 438 -26.80 55.78 55.10
CA PRO A 438 -26.51 56.76 56.14
C PRO A 438 -26.04 56.08 57.44
N ALA A 439 -25.22 56.78 58.21
CA ALA A 439 -24.79 56.39 59.56
C ALA A 439 -25.96 56.50 60.57
N THR A 440 -25.92 56.00 61.81
CA THR A 440 -25.01 56.41 62.90
C THR A 440 -25.19 55.54 64.16
N ALA A 441 -24.15 55.51 65.03
CA ALA A 441 -24.22 55.46 66.52
C ALA A 441 -24.97 54.29 67.23
N SER A 442 -24.55 53.79 68.40
CA SER A 442 -23.36 54.03 69.25
C SER A 442 -23.28 52.98 70.37
N GLY A 443 -22.16 52.92 71.11
CA GLY A 443 -22.16 52.54 72.53
C GLY A 443 -21.76 51.09 72.87
N PRO A 444 -20.72 50.88 73.72
CA PRO A 444 -20.30 49.54 74.14
C PRO A 444 -20.77 49.18 75.57
N GLY A 445 -21.01 47.89 75.85
CA GLY A 445 -21.05 47.41 77.25
C GLY A 445 -21.66 46.03 77.51
N GLY A 446 -20.93 45.20 78.26
CA GLY A 446 -21.53 44.43 79.37
C GLY A 446 -21.99 42.97 79.17
N ARG A 447 -21.22 42.05 79.76
CA ARG A 447 -21.63 40.82 80.48
C ARG A 447 -22.52 39.74 79.79
N ARG A 448 -21.91 38.54 79.69
CA ARG A 448 -22.49 37.18 79.77
C ARG A 448 -23.33 36.99 81.07
N PRO A 449 -24.28 36.01 81.20
CA PRO A 449 -24.03 34.58 80.87
C PRO A 449 -25.18 33.66 80.39
N SER A 450 -24.77 32.47 79.90
CA SER A 450 -25.39 31.13 79.85
C SER A 450 -26.93 30.90 79.84
N LEU A 451 -27.41 30.25 78.75
CA LEU A 451 -27.94 28.85 78.63
C LEU A 451 -28.93 28.28 79.70
N PRO A 452 -29.79 27.26 79.39
CA PRO A 452 -29.67 26.25 78.30
C PRO A 452 -30.97 25.93 77.48
N GLY A 453 -30.87 25.01 76.51
CA GLY A 453 -32.04 24.42 75.80
C GLY A 453 -31.72 23.48 74.61
N GLN A 454 -31.73 22.16 74.86
CA GLN A 454 -31.91 20.98 73.98
C GLN A 454 -32.20 21.19 72.46
N SER A 455 -31.37 20.68 71.51
CA SER A 455 -31.32 19.30 70.91
C SER A 455 -32.29 19.10 69.72
N THR A 456 -32.02 18.32 68.65
CA THR A 456 -31.16 17.11 68.47
C THR A 456 -30.42 17.04 67.11
N ASP A 457 -29.41 16.16 67.06
CA ASP A 457 -28.88 15.28 65.98
C ASP A 457 -29.51 15.25 64.57
N SER A 458 -28.81 14.90 63.46
CA SER A 458 -27.43 14.38 63.22
C SER A 458 -26.95 14.76 61.77
N THR A 459 -25.87 14.30 61.08
CA THR A 459 -24.95 13.13 61.18
C THR A 459 -23.57 13.42 60.53
N GLN A 460 -22.65 12.45 60.56
CA GLN A 460 -21.25 12.44 60.07
C GLN A 460 -21.14 11.81 58.64
N GLN A 461 -20.09 11.97 57.79
CA GLN A 461 -18.62 11.79 57.95
C GLN A 461 -18.18 10.36 58.35
N ALA A 462 -17.03 9.77 57.96
CA ALA A 462 -16.02 10.01 56.90
C ALA A 462 -14.99 8.84 56.85
N SER A 463 -14.00 8.87 55.92
CA SER A 463 -12.64 8.23 56.02
C SER A 463 -12.50 6.69 55.89
N GLN A 464 -11.31 6.07 55.72
CA GLN A 464 -10.15 6.30 54.79
C GLN A 464 -9.12 5.12 54.85
N LYS A 465 -8.46 4.72 53.72
CA LYS A 465 -7.22 3.86 53.60
C LYS A 465 -7.29 2.39 54.12
N PRO A 466 -6.24 1.52 53.97
CA PRO A 466 -5.09 1.45 53.03
C PRO A 466 -5.01 0.09 52.23
N PRO A 467 -3.99 -0.16 51.35
CA PRO A 467 -3.87 -1.38 50.53
C PRO A 467 -2.82 -2.43 50.99
N PHE A 468 -2.81 -3.63 50.37
CA PHE A 468 -1.80 -4.70 50.58
C PHE A 468 -1.44 -5.48 49.29
N GLY A 469 -0.42 -6.35 49.35
CA GLY A 469 0.27 -7.00 48.22
C GLY A 469 -0.18 -8.43 47.80
N PRO A 470 0.62 -9.12 46.95
CA PRO A 470 0.22 -10.29 46.14
C PRO A 470 0.67 -11.66 46.71
N PRO A 471 0.32 -12.76 46.00
CA PRO A 471 1.23 -13.92 45.97
C PRO A 471 1.38 -14.60 44.59
N GLN A 472 2.38 -15.48 44.51
CA GLN A 472 2.47 -16.62 43.57
C GLN A 472 1.40 -17.68 43.96
N GLY A 473 1.04 -18.70 43.18
CA GLY A 473 1.67 -19.32 42.03
C GLY A 473 2.02 -20.78 42.36
N TRP A 474 1.20 -21.71 41.85
CA TRP A 474 1.35 -23.18 41.84
C TRP A 474 0.70 -23.69 40.55
#